data_AF-A0A9P5QHI4-F1
#
_entry.id   AF-A0A9P5QHI4-F1
#
_cell.length_a   1.000
_cell.length_b   1.000
_cell.length_c   1.000
_cell.angle_alpha   90.00
_cell.angle_beta   90.00
_cell.angle_gamma   90.00
#
_symmetry.space_group_name_H-M   'P 1'
#
loop_
_entity.id
_entity.type
_entity.pdbx_description
1 polymer ?
#
loop_
_entity_poly.entity_id
_entity_poly.type
_entity_poly.pdbx_seq_one_letter_code
_entity_poly.pdbx_strand_id
1 'polypeptide(L)'
;MATTSENPSSGSSAAAVSSRPQSTSTATVSGSELSLGDSHHIFTVAARSLYDCAEILRFLKAAIAEEEQENENENKEQELGNISGRNDPTNGHPSDHGINDAIHHDDKRRCNDDHIDRCNSHETSTISAFVPTASGLRMVEPCKRSEIYTKPSALACQGTIGKHVRHLHDHFRLLLSTYPPCKGLSLDHEWLVDYDQRSREVPMETDIDVAIRELERIQFMLEKSQLSQQESIPSGLSQAVTLQATIDPSYPPVSFQSTFGRELWFCSLHACWL
;
A
#
# COMPACT_ATOMS: atom_id res chain seq x y z
N MET A 1 58.37 35.18 18.95
CA MET A 1 57.77 36.52 19.07
C MET A 1 56.43 36.35 19.76
N ALA A 2 56.35 36.84 20.99
CA ALA A 2 55.16 36.82 21.82
C ALA A 2 54.31 38.05 21.53
N THR A 3 52.99 37.88 21.44
CA THR A 3 52.03 38.98 21.59
C THR A 3 50.81 38.45 22.34
N THR A 4 50.77 38.78 23.62
CA THR A 4 49.59 38.84 24.49
C THR A 4 48.63 39.93 24.00
N SER A 5 47.32 39.70 24.08
CA SER A 5 46.32 40.79 24.09
C SER A 5 45.18 40.40 25.01
N GLU A 6 44.84 41.36 25.86
CA GLU A 6 43.99 41.28 27.03
C GLU A 6 42.48 41.41 26.70
N ASN A 7 41.67 41.00 27.66
CA ASN A 7 40.21 41.14 27.75
C ASN A 7 39.73 42.61 27.69
N PRO A 8 38.42 42.84 27.48
CA PRO A 8 37.66 43.28 28.65
C PRO A 8 36.27 42.65 28.80
N SER A 9 35.94 42.46 30.07
CA SER A 9 34.65 42.10 30.67
C SER A 9 33.70 43.30 30.79
N SER A 10 32.44 43.12 30.40
CA SER A 10 31.24 43.85 30.88
C SER A 10 30.04 43.32 30.09
N GLY A 11 28.85 43.04 30.60
CA GLY A 11 28.26 43.13 31.93
C GLY A 11 26.78 42.74 31.80
N SER A 12 26.30 42.01 32.81
CA SER A 12 24.92 41.88 33.30
C SER A 12 23.74 42.36 32.42
N SER A 13 22.84 41.42 32.08
CA SER A 13 21.39 41.59 32.31
C SER A 13 20.68 40.23 32.17
N ALA A 14 20.62 39.48 33.27
CA ALA A 14 19.80 38.28 33.37
C ALA A 14 18.38 38.68 33.76
N ALA A 15 17.47 38.70 32.78
CA ALA A 15 16.03 38.73 33.06
C ALA A 15 15.60 37.34 33.56
N ALA A 16 15.32 37.25 34.85
CA ALA A 16 14.73 36.07 35.47
C ALA A 16 13.29 35.89 34.97
N VAL A 17 13.12 35.10 33.91
CA VAL A 17 11.81 34.54 33.54
C VAL A 17 11.55 33.39 34.51
N SER A 18 10.68 33.68 35.48
CA SER A 18 10.11 32.73 36.43
C SER A 18 9.33 31.64 35.68
N SER A 19 10.01 30.58 35.28
CA SER A 19 9.39 29.34 34.80
C SER A 19 8.67 28.65 35.95
N ARG A 20 7.34 28.74 35.91
CA ARG A 20 6.43 28.00 36.77
C ARG A 20 6.70 26.49 36.56
N PRO A 21 7.02 25.70 37.59
CA PRO A 21 7.19 24.27 37.42
C PRO A 21 5.84 23.68 37.02
N GLN A 22 5.72 23.27 35.76
CA GLN A 22 4.64 22.38 35.36
C GLN A 22 4.97 21.02 35.98
N SER A 23 4.26 20.72 37.08
CA SER A 23 4.20 19.39 37.66
C SER A 23 3.54 18.45 36.63
N THR A 24 4.34 17.92 35.70
CA THR A 24 3.95 16.75 34.92
C THR A 24 3.85 15.59 35.89
N SER A 25 2.63 15.34 36.35
CA SER A 25 2.29 14.19 37.15
C SER A 25 2.50 12.96 36.27
N THR A 26 3.70 12.39 36.30
CA THR A 26 3.99 11.07 35.74
C THR A 26 3.18 10.08 36.55
N ALA A 27 1.97 9.78 36.08
CA ALA A 27 1.21 8.64 36.58
C ALA A 27 2.05 7.40 36.29
N THR A 28 2.71 6.89 37.32
CA THR A 28 3.35 5.59 37.29
C THR A 28 2.22 4.56 37.19
N VAL A 29 1.78 4.30 35.96
CA VAL A 29 0.91 3.17 35.66
C VAL A 29 1.75 1.94 36.00
N SER A 30 1.43 1.30 37.11
CA SER A 30 2.00 0.00 37.48
C SER A 30 1.62 -0.98 36.38
N GLY A 31 2.49 -1.12 35.39
CA GLY A 31 2.31 -1.99 34.25
C GLY A 31 2.16 -3.42 34.74
N SER A 32 0.98 -3.98 34.56
CA SER A 32 0.79 -5.43 34.58
C SER A 32 1.74 -6.03 33.55
N GLU A 33 2.73 -6.79 33.99
CA GLU A 33 3.60 -7.55 33.09
C GLU A 33 2.70 -8.38 32.17
N LEU A 34 2.71 -8.08 30.88
CA LEU A 34 2.01 -8.88 29.88
C LEU A 34 2.53 -10.32 30.01
N SER A 35 1.61 -11.27 30.16
CA SER A 35 1.99 -12.67 30.21
C SER A 35 2.74 -13.02 28.92
N LEU A 36 3.75 -13.89 29.01
CA LEU A 36 4.48 -14.40 27.85
C LEU A 36 3.53 -14.92 26.75
N GLY A 37 2.36 -15.43 27.14
CA GLY A 37 1.29 -15.86 26.23
C GLY A 37 0.67 -14.72 25.41
N ASP A 38 0.51 -13.53 25.99
CA ASP A 38 -0.12 -12.38 25.30
C ASP A 38 0.79 -11.84 24.18
N SER A 39 2.10 -11.91 24.40
CA SER A 39 3.07 -11.44 23.41
C SER A 39 3.13 -12.35 22.19
N HIS A 40 3.09 -13.66 22.41
CA HIS A 40 3.05 -14.65 21.34
C HIS A 40 1.79 -14.50 20.47
N HIS A 41 0.67 -14.13 21.09
CA HIS A 41 -0.60 -13.96 20.39
C HIS A 41 -0.53 -12.84 19.33
N ILE A 42 0.07 -11.69 19.63
CA ILE A 42 0.12 -10.56 18.68
C ILE A 42 0.96 -10.90 17.43
N PHE A 43 2.12 -11.53 17.57
CA PHE A 43 2.90 -11.99 16.42
C PHE A 43 2.15 -13.02 15.60
N THR A 44 1.49 -13.97 16.28
CA THR A 44 0.70 -15.01 15.61
C THR A 44 -0.45 -14.40 14.81
N VAL A 45 -1.18 -13.42 15.38
CA VAL A 45 -2.24 -12.70 14.67
C VAL A 45 -1.68 -11.93 13.48
N ALA A 46 -0.56 -11.22 13.64
CA ALA A 46 0.08 -10.47 12.56
C ALA A 46 0.50 -11.39 11.39
N ALA A 47 1.25 -12.45 11.68
CA ALA A 47 1.68 -13.42 10.68
C ALA A 47 0.49 -14.11 10.00
N ARG A 48 -0.53 -14.51 10.80
CA ARG A 48 -1.74 -15.13 10.26
C ARG A 48 -2.52 -14.19 9.34
N SER A 49 -2.61 -12.91 9.69
CA SER A 49 -3.31 -11.93 8.87
C SER A 49 -2.68 -11.77 7.48
N LEU A 50 -1.34 -11.75 7.40
CA LEU A 50 -0.61 -11.72 6.12
C LEU A 50 -0.81 -13.01 5.31
N TYR A 51 -0.79 -14.16 5.98
CA TYR A 51 -1.08 -15.45 5.36
C TYR A 51 -2.48 -15.48 4.75
N ASP A 52 -3.50 -15.08 5.51
CA ASP A 52 -4.88 -15.07 5.04
C ASP A 52 -5.06 -14.11 3.85
N CYS A 53 -4.38 -12.95 3.85
CA CYS A 53 -4.33 -12.06 2.69
C CYS A 53 -3.73 -12.75 1.46
N ALA A 54 -2.59 -13.42 1.61
CA ALA A 54 -1.94 -14.14 0.52
C ALA A 54 -2.83 -15.30 -0.01
N GLU A 55 -3.55 -16.01 0.85
CA GLU A 55 -4.51 -17.04 0.45
C GLU A 55 -5.66 -16.46 -0.38
N ILE A 56 -6.26 -15.35 0.06
CA ILE A 56 -7.30 -14.65 -0.70
C ILE A 56 -6.80 -14.26 -2.09
N LEU A 57 -5.57 -13.75 -2.18
CA LEU A 57 -4.96 -13.42 -3.48
C LEU A 57 -4.72 -14.66 -4.34
N ARG A 58 -4.34 -15.80 -3.78
CA ARG A 58 -4.22 -17.06 -4.54
C ARG A 58 -5.57 -17.53 -5.07
N PHE A 59 -6.65 -17.44 -4.29
CA PHE A 59 -8.00 -17.74 -4.76
C PHE A 59 -8.43 -16.80 -5.89
N LEU A 60 -8.17 -15.50 -5.75
CA LEU A 60 -8.45 -14.53 -6.80
C LEU A 60 -7.67 -14.85 -8.09
N LYS A 61 -6.38 -15.16 -7.96
CA LYS A 61 -5.53 -15.56 -9.09
C LYS A 61 -6.07 -16.80 -9.80
N ALA A 62 -6.45 -17.84 -9.06
CA ALA A 62 -7.01 -19.05 -9.64
C ALA A 62 -8.30 -18.77 -10.42
N ALA A 63 -9.19 -17.95 -9.85
CA ALA A 63 -10.45 -17.56 -10.50
C ALA A 63 -10.24 -16.74 -11.79
N ILE A 64 -9.16 -15.94 -11.86
CA ILE A 64 -8.75 -15.21 -13.07
C ILE A 64 -8.28 -16.21 -14.15
N ALA A 65 -7.42 -17.15 -13.78
CA ALA A 65 -6.88 -18.14 -14.72
C ALA A 65 -7.98 -19.06 -15.30
N GLU A 66 -8.98 -19.44 -14.49
CA GLU A 66 -10.15 -20.20 -14.96
C GLU A 66 -10.95 -19.44 -16.03
N GLU A 67 -11.21 -18.14 -15.82
CA GLU A 67 -11.91 -17.29 -16.81
C GLU A 67 -11.10 -17.15 -18.11
N GLU A 68 -9.79 -17.00 -18.02
CA GLU A 68 -8.91 -16.95 -19.21
C GLU A 68 -8.97 -18.26 -20.01
N GLN A 69 -8.95 -19.41 -19.33
CA GLN A 69 -9.05 -20.71 -19.97
C GLN A 69 -10.42 -20.94 -20.64
N GLU A 70 -11.52 -20.53 -20.00
CA GLU A 70 -12.87 -20.56 -20.58
C GLU A 70 -12.93 -19.75 -21.88
N ASN A 71 -12.41 -18.51 -21.85
CA ASN A 71 -12.37 -17.64 -23.02
C ASN A 71 -11.51 -18.22 -24.17
N GLU A 72 -10.37 -18.86 -23.85
CA GLU A 72 -9.56 -19.54 -24.86
C GLU A 72 -10.29 -20.72 -25.51
N ASN A 73 -11.07 -21.47 -24.73
CA ASN A 73 -11.83 -22.61 -25.23
C ASN A 73 -12.97 -22.15 -26.14
N GLU A 74 -13.72 -21.11 -25.75
CA GLU A 74 -14.78 -20.52 -26.58
C GLU A 74 -14.24 -20.02 -27.92
N ASN A 75 -13.07 -19.37 -27.93
CA ASN A 75 -12.43 -18.91 -29.16
C ASN A 75 -12.03 -20.07 -30.08
N LYS A 76 -11.52 -21.17 -29.53
CA LYS A 76 -11.17 -22.39 -30.31
C LYS A 76 -12.39 -23.05 -30.92
N GLU A 77 -13.51 -23.12 -30.20
CA GLU A 77 -14.77 -23.68 -30.71
C GLU A 77 -15.35 -22.83 -31.87
N GLN A 78 -15.29 -21.50 -31.75
CA GLN A 78 -15.71 -20.60 -32.83
C GLN A 78 -14.83 -20.75 -34.09
N GLU A 79 -13.53 -20.94 -33.93
CA GLU A 79 -12.61 -21.15 -35.05
C GLU A 79 -12.88 -22.48 -35.78
N LEU A 80 -13.11 -23.57 -35.03
CA LEU A 80 -13.47 -24.87 -35.61
C LEU A 80 -14.83 -24.84 -36.32
N GLY A 81 -15.81 -24.10 -35.78
CA GLY A 81 -17.11 -23.89 -36.42
C GLY A 81 -17.01 -23.22 -37.79
N ASN A 82 -16.10 -22.25 -37.94
CA ASN A 82 -15.91 -21.52 -39.20
C ASN A 82 -15.24 -22.35 -40.30
N ILE A 83 -14.42 -23.35 -39.96
CA ILE A 83 -13.77 -24.23 -40.96
C ILE A 83 -14.75 -25.24 -41.56
N SER A 84 -15.76 -25.67 -40.79
CA SER A 84 -16.77 -26.65 -41.24
C SER A 84 -17.74 -26.09 -42.30
N GLY A 85 -17.89 -24.77 -42.39
CA GLY A 85 -18.86 -24.11 -43.27
C GLY A 85 -18.44 -23.87 -44.73
N ARG A 86 -17.24 -24.29 -45.18
CA ARG A 86 -16.66 -23.83 -46.46
C ARG A 86 -16.55 -24.84 -47.60
N ASN A 87 -17.16 -26.03 -47.49
CA ASN A 87 -17.13 -27.03 -48.56
C ASN A 87 -18.56 -27.38 -49.05
N ASP A 88 -19.19 -26.46 -49.79
CA ASP A 88 -20.21 -26.84 -50.77
C ASP A 88 -19.60 -26.67 -52.18
N PRO A 89 -19.12 -27.76 -52.81
CA PRO A 89 -18.60 -27.73 -54.16
C PRO A 89 -19.75 -27.91 -55.15
N THR A 90 -20.65 -26.92 -55.26
CA THR A 90 -21.62 -26.92 -56.36
C THR A 90 -21.77 -25.54 -57.02
N ASN A 91 -21.66 -25.60 -58.35
CA ASN A 91 -22.00 -24.59 -59.37
C ASN A 91 -20.93 -23.56 -59.76
N GLY A 92 -20.22 -23.92 -60.82
CA GLY A 92 -19.58 -22.95 -61.69
C GLY A 92 -20.59 -22.11 -62.47
N HIS A 93 -20.22 -20.86 -62.72
CA HIS A 93 -20.56 -20.15 -63.94
C HIS A 93 -19.54 -19.03 -64.15
N PRO A 94 -18.81 -18.98 -65.29
CA PRO A 94 -17.98 -17.84 -65.62
C PRO A 94 -18.88 -16.72 -66.14
N SER A 95 -18.92 -15.57 -65.47
CA SER A 95 -19.28 -14.32 -66.12
C SER A 95 -18.19 -13.29 -65.89
N ASP A 96 -17.73 -12.85 -67.04
CA ASP A 96 -16.73 -11.87 -67.37
C ASP A 96 -17.20 -10.44 -67.01
N HIS A 97 -16.24 -9.52 -66.97
CA HIS A 97 -16.32 -8.04 -66.93
C HIS A 97 -16.42 -7.33 -65.57
N GLY A 98 -15.42 -6.48 -65.32
CA GLY A 98 -15.60 -5.34 -64.43
C GLY A 98 -14.30 -4.71 -63.92
N ILE A 99 -13.57 -4.04 -64.81
CA ILE A 99 -12.53 -3.06 -64.47
C ILE A 99 -13.08 -2.03 -63.47
N ASN A 100 -12.29 -1.68 -62.45
CA ASN A 100 -12.22 -0.41 -61.70
C ASN A 100 -11.56 -0.70 -60.33
N ASP A 101 -10.83 0.17 -59.67
CA ASP A 101 -9.95 1.28 -60.03
C ASP A 101 -9.22 1.58 -58.71
N ALA A 102 -8.00 2.08 -58.80
CA ALA A 102 -7.16 2.41 -57.65
C ALA A 102 -7.74 3.57 -56.82
N ILE A 103 -7.72 3.46 -55.48
CA ILE A 103 -7.65 4.65 -54.60
C ILE A 103 -6.69 4.38 -53.43
N HIS A 104 -5.60 5.15 -53.46
CA HIS A 104 -4.65 5.46 -52.40
C HIS A 104 -5.30 6.22 -51.24
N HIS A 105 -4.93 5.87 -50.00
CA HIS A 105 -4.83 6.73 -48.80
C HIS A 105 -4.00 5.89 -47.80
N ASP A 106 -2.78 6.19 -47.33
CA ASP A 106 -2.13 7.43 -46.92
C ASP A 106 -3.02 8.30 -46.04
N ASP A 107 -2.97 8.08 -44.72
CA ASP A 107 -2.59 9.17 -43.84
C ASP A 107 -2.07 8.72 -42.46
N LYS A 108 -1.02 9.44 -42.05
CA LYS A 108 -0.39 9.47 -40.74
C LYS A 108 -1.31 10.12 -39.71
N ARG A 109 -1.12 9.77 -38.43
CA ARG A 109 -1.23 10.60 -37.19
C ARG A 109 -1.58 9.68 -36.02
N ARG A 110 -1.20 9.91 -34.77
CA ARG A 110 -0.19 10.74 -34.09
C ARG A 110 -0.24 10.18 -32.65
N CYS A 111 0.91 10.08 -32.00
CA CYS A 111 0.97 9.96 -30.55
C CYS A 111 0.25 11.16 -29.92
N ASN A 112 -0.52 10.91 -28.85
CA ASN A 112 -0.75 11.89 -27.80
C ASN A 112 -0.64 11.16 -26.47
N ASP A 113 0.50 11.42 -25.82
CA ASP A 113 0.66 11.37 -24.37
C ASP A 113 -0.27 12.43 -23.76
N ASP A 114 -1.21 12.01 -22.90
CA ASP A 114 -1.85 12.91 -21.96
C ASP A 114 -1.50 12.49 -20.54
N HIS A 115 -0.43 13.13 -20.09
CA HIS A 115 0.00 13.34 -18.72
C HIS A 115 -1.12 14.07 -17.95
N ILE A 116 -1.69 13.45 -16.91
CA ILE A 116 -2.43 14.15 -15.86
C ILE A 116 -1.74 13.90 -14.52
N ASP A 117 -0.70 14.69 -14.28
CA ASP A 117 -0.36 15.21 -12.96
C ASP A 117 -1.15 16.51 -12.74
N ARG A 118 -2.17 16.49 -11.87
CA ARG A 118 -2.64 17.69 -11.14
C ARG A 118 -3.77 17.35 -10.15
N CYS A 119 -3.40 17.18 -8.88
CA CYS A 119 -4.28 17.50 -7.76
C CYS A 119 -3.49 18.33 -6.76
N ASN A 120 -3.28 19.60 -7.08
CA ASN A 120 -2.95 20.63 -6.10
C ASN A 120 -3.42 21.99 -6.61
N SER A 121 -4.60 22.41 -6.17
CA SER A 121 -4.99 23.81 -6.14
C SER A 121 -5.95 24.03 -4.98
N HIS A 122 -5.52 24.91 -4.08
CA HIS A 122 -6.29 25.47 -2.99
C HIS A 122 -7.58 26.10 -3.51
N GLU A 123 -8.73 25.61 -3.05
CA GLU A 123 -9.97 26.37 -3.04
C GLU A 123 -10.55 26.34 -1.63
N THR A 124 -10.65 27.53 -1.03
CA THR A 124 -11.43 27.80 0.18
C THR A 124 -12.89 27.48 -0.09
N SER A 125 -13.30 26.26 0.24
CA SER A 125 -14.68 25.78 0.06
C SER A 125 -15.59 26.38 1.12
N THR A 126 -16.49 27.24 0.64
CA THR A 126 -17.76 27.56 1.31
C THR A 126 -18.55 26.25 1.40
N ILE A 127 -18.93 25.81 2.60
CA ILE A 127 -19.73 24.60 2.82
C ILE A 127 -21.12 24.83 2.24
N SER A 128 -21.30 24.56 0.95
CA SER A 128 -22.59 24.48 0.29
C SER A 128 -23.19 23.11 0.63
N ALA A 129 -24.37 23.11 1.25
CA ALA A 129 -25.11 21.91 1.57
C ALA A 129 -25.33 21.07 0.30
N PHE A 130 -24.63 19.94 0.22
CA PHE A 130 -24.81 18.96 -0.83
C PHE A 130 -26.17 18.29 -0.62
N VAL A 131 -27.18 18.75 -1.36
CA VAL A 131 -28.46 18.05 -1.49
C VAL A 131 -28.22 16.92 -2.48
N PRO A 132 -28.26 15.63 -2.08
CA PRO A 132 -28.09 14.54 -3.02
C PRO A 132 -29.31 14.52 -3.93
N THR A 133 -29.18 14.99 -5.17
CA THR A 133 -30.18 14.75 -6.20
C THR A 133 -30.29 13.25 -6.41
N ALA A 134 -31.49 12.70 -6.23
CA ALA A 134 -31.85 11.28 -6.28
C ALA A 134 -31.73 10.64 -7.69
N SER A 135 -30.82 11.13 -8.53
CA SER A 135 -30.69 10.75 -9.93
C SER A 135 -29.36 10.05 -10.16
N GLY A 136 -29.40 8.72 -10.13
CA GLY A 136 -28.34 7.89 -10.70
C GLY A 136 -27.79 6.85 -9.74
N LEU A 137 -28.60 5.84 -9.38
CA LEU A 137 -28.03 4.52 -9.08
C LEU A 137 -27.34 4.05 -10.37
N ARG A 138 -26.04 4.35 -10.50
CA ARG A 138 -25.23 3.90 -11.62
C ARG A 138 -25.22 2.38 -11.57
N MET A 139 -25.84 1.75 -12.57
CA MET A 139 -25.83 0.31 -12.72
C MET A 139 -24.38 -0.16 -12.69
N VAL A 140 -24.02 -0.97 -11.70
CA VAL A 140 -22.67 -1.51 -11.57
C VAL A 140 -22.53 -2.56 -12.65
N GLU A 141 -21.83 -2.20 -13.73
CA GLU A 141 -21.47 -3.17 -14.74
C GLU A 141 -20.60 -4.27 -14.11
N PRO A 142 -20.98 -5.55 -14.27
CA PRO A 142 -20.17 -6.67 -13.83
C PRO A 142 -18.73 -6.53 -14.33
N CYS A 143 -17.76 -6.72 -13.43
CA CYS A 143 -16.35 -6.77 -13.80
C CYS A 143 -16.01 -8.14 -14.36
N LYS A 144 -15.18 -8.20 -15.40
CA LYS A 144 -14.46 -9.44 -15.75
C LYS A 144 -13.56 -9.83 -14.58
N ARG A 145 -13.40 -11.14 -14.29
CA ARG A 145 -12.56 -11.55 -13.14
C ARG A 145 -11.13 -11.09 -13.30
N SER A 146 -10.58 -11.16 -14.52
CA SER A 146 -9.23 -10.70 -14.88
C SER A 146 -8.90 -9.26 -14.49
N GLU A 147 -9.91 -8.40 -14.37
CA GLU A 147 -9.75 -6.99 -14.03
C GLU A 147 -9.96 -6.71 -12.53
N ILE A 148 -10.47 -7.66 -11.73
CA ILE A 148 -10.90 -7.42 -10.35
C ILE A 148 -9.77 -6.85 -9.47
N TYR A 149 -8.54 -7.33 -9.66
CA TYR A 149 -7.40 -6.93 -8.84
C TYR A 149 -7.04 -5.43 -9.00
N THR A 150 -7.18 -4.91 -10.22
CA THR A 150 -6.80 -3.55 -10.61
C THR A 150 -7.99 -2.63 -10.84
N LYS A 151 -9.22 -3.15 -10.81
CA LYS A 151 -10.43 -2.34 -10.99
C LYS A 151 -10.59 -1.34 -9.85
N PRO A 152 -10.73 -0.04 -10.14
CA PRO A 152 -11.03 0.96 -9.13
C PRO A 152 -12.39 0.70 -8.48
N SER A 153 -12.42 0.73 -7.15
CA SER A 153 -13.64 0.67 -6.37
C SER A 153 -14.47 1.93 -6.59
N ALA A 154 -15.76 1.73 -6.88
CA ALA A 154 -16.74 2.81 -6.98
C ALA A 154 -17.03 3.44 -5.61
N LEU A 155 -16.76 2.73 -4.51
CA LEU A 155 -17.09 3.16 -3.15
C LEU A 155 -15.86 3.69 -2.39
N ALA A 156 -14.67 3.15 -2.67
CA ALA A 156 -13.46 3.42 -1.90
C ALA A 156 -12.51 4.37 -2.64
N CYS A 157 -12.96 5.58 -2.97
CA CYS A 157 -12.12 6.66 -3.54
C CYS A 157 -11.17 6.22 -4.66
N GLN A 158 -11.61 5.36 -5.58
CA GLN A 158 -10.80 4.79 -6.68
C GLN A 158 -9.60 3.91 -6.23
N GLY A 159 -9.61 3.42 -5.00
CA GLY A 159 -8.70 2.37 -4.54
C GLY A 159 -8.95 1.06 -5.28
N THR A 160 -7.89 0.27 -5.47
CA THR A 160 -7.94 -1.07 -6.07
C THR A 160 -7.51 -2.08 -5.00
N ILE A 161 -7.77 -3.38 -5.22
CA ILE A 161 -7.26 -4.44 -4.33
C ILE A 161 -5.74 -4.34 -4.27
N GLY A 162 -5.06 -4.21 -5.41
CA GLY A 162 -3.60 -4.04 -5.45
C GLY A 162 -3.09 -2.83 -4.67
N LYS A 163 -3.76 -1.67 -4.76
CA LYS A 163 -3.41 -0.47 -3.97
C LYS A 163 -3.58 -0.70 -2.47
N HIS A 164 -4.61 -1.44 -2.06
CA HIS A 164 -4.84 -1.78 -0.66
C HIS A 164 -3.79 -2.78 -0.15
N VAL A 165 -3.49 -3.83 -0.93
CA VAL A 165 -2.43 -4.81 -0.60
C VAL A 165 -1.07 -4.10 -0.46
N ARG A 166 -0.74 -3.18 -1.38
CA ARG A 166 0.46 -2.34 -1.25
C ARG A 166 0.45 -1.50 0.02
N HIS A 167 -0.70 -0.91 0.36
CA HIS A 167 -0.81 -0.12 1.60
C HIS A 167 -0.56 -0.97 2.85
N LEU A 168 -1.13 -2.18 2.89
CA LEU A 168 -0.91 -3.16 3.95
C LEU A 168 0.57 -3.56 4.04
N HIS A 169 1.16 -3.95 2.91
CA HIS A 169 2.57 -4.33 2.81
C HIS A 169 3.51 -3.24 3.31
N ASP A 170 3.28 -1.99 2.88
CA ASP A 170 4.13 -0.86 3.27
C ASP A 170 4.15 -0.64 4.79
N HIS A 171 3.01 -0.77 5.47
CA HIS A 171 2.94 -0.63 6.93
C HIS A 171 3.85 -1.64 7.63
N PHE A 172 3.70 -2.92 7.30
CA PHE A 172 4.54 -3.96 7.87
C PHE A 172 6.01 -3.80 7.47
N ARG A 173 6.28 -3.49 6.20
CA ARG A 173 7.65 -3.30 5.69
C ARG A 173 8.34 -2.17 6.43
N LEU A 174 7.71 -1.01 6.59
CA LEU A 174 8.31 0.16 7.24
C LEU A 174 8.57 -0.10 8.72
N LEU A 175 7.62 -0.72 9.43
CA LEU A 175 7.79 -1.11 10.82
C LEU A 175 8.95 -2.10 11.02
N LEU A 176 8.99 -3.18 10.24
CA LEU A 176 10.00 -4.23 10.39
C LEU A 176 11.37 -3.84 9.84
N SER A 177 11.42 -3.02 8.80
CA SER A 177 12.68 -2.54 8.21
C SER A 177 13.42 -1.56 9.10
N THR A 178 12.79 -1.04 10.16
CA THR A 178 13.40 -0.14 11.15
C THR A 178 13.58 -0.81 12.51
N TYR A 179 13.03 -2.01 12.71
CA TYR A 179 13.09 -2.75 13.97
C TYR A 179 14.54 -3.10 14.37
N PRO A 180 15.06 -2.61 15.53
CA PRO A 180 16.47 -2.75 15.90
C PRO A 180 16.99 -4.21 15.93
N PRO A 181 16.26 -5.20 16.50
CA PRO A 181 16.68 -6.60 16.47
C PRO A 181 16.83 -7.17 15.06
N CYS A 182 15.96 -6.78 14.11
CA CYS A 182 16.10 -7.18 12.71
C CYS A 182 17.36 -6.59 12.05
N LYS A 183 17.89 -5.49 12.58
CA LYS A 183 19.12 -4.84 12.10
C LYS A 183 20.38 -5.24 12.87
N GLY A 184 20.27 -6.06 13.91
CA GLY A 184 21.38 -6.35 14.82
C GLY A 184 21.86 -5.11 15.58
N LEU A 185 20.97 -4.14 15.80
CA LEU A 185 21.27 -2.92 16.57
C LEU A 185 20.94 -3.13 18.06
N SER A 186 21.57 -2.33 18.92
CA SER A 186 21.26 -2.30 20.36
C SER A 186 19.80 -1.90 20.59
N LEU A 187 19.21 -2.35 21.71
CA LEU A 187 17.89 -1.93 22.17
C LEU A 187 17.82 -0.43 22.48
N ASP A 188 18.95 0.19 22.80
CA ASP A 188 19.07 1.63 23.05
C ASP A 188 19.03 2.47 21.75
N HIS A 189 19.00 1.81 20.58
CA HIS A 189 18.90 2.50 19.31
C HIS A 189 17.56 3.22 19.19
N GLU A 190 17.61 4.48 18.77
CA GLU A 190 16.41 5.25 18.46
C GLU A 190 15.63 4.57 17.33
N TRP A 191 14.48 3.99 17.67
CA TRP A 191 13.61 3.36 16.69
C TRP A 191 12.60 4.37 16.18
N LEU A 192 12.88 4.89 14.98
CA LEU A 192 12.03 5.82 14.26
C LEU A 192 11.29 5.10 13.12
N VAL A 193 9.98 5.29 13.02
CA VAL A 193 9.14 4.81 11.92
C VAL A 193 8.41 5.98 11.29
N ASP A 194 8.52 6.11 9.97
CA ASP A 194 7.80 7.09 9.17
C ASP A 194 6.94 6.34 8.14
N TYR A 195 5.62 6.27 8.40
CA TYR A 195 4.67 5.58 7.52
C TYR A 195 4.33 6.38 6.25
N ASP A 196 4.79 7.63 6.12
CA ASP A 196 4.61 8.41 4.90
C ASP A 196 5.63 8.04 3.82
N GLN A 197 6.71 7.33 4.17
CA GLN A 197 7.76 6.84 3.25
C GLN A 197 7.30 5.62 2.43
N ARG A 198 6.22 5.79 1.68
CA ARG A 198 5.61 4.78 0.82
C ARG A 198 6.07 4.94 -0.62
N SER A 199 6.33 3.81 -1.26
CA SER A 199 6.53 3.75 -2.70
C SER A 199 5.18 3.56 -3.39
N ARG A 200 4.87 4.41 -4.38
CA ARG A 200 3.69 4.27 -5.24
C ARG A 200 4.07 3.65 -6.57
N GLU A 201 3.08 3.14 -7.30
CA GLU A 201 3.26 2.63 -8.67
C GLU A 201 4.25 1.46 -8.72
N VAL A 202 4.27 0.67 -7.64
CA VAL A 202 5.09 -0.53 -7.55
C VAL A 202 4.38 -1.71 -8.23
N PRO A 203 5.13 -2.71 -8.75
CA PRO A 203 4.53 -3.84 -9.47
C PRO A 203 3.44 -4.59 -8.68
N MET A 204 3.54 -4.61 -7.36
CA MET A 204 2.52 -5.17 -6.46
C MET A 204 1.11 -4.58 -6.68
N GLU A 205 0.96 -3.35 -7.17
CA GLU A 205 -0.37 -2.76 -7.40
C GLU A 205 -1.11 -3.39 -8.59
N THR A 206 -0.37 -4.05 -9.50
CA THR A 206 -0.90 -4.60 -10.76
C THR A 206 -0.62 -6.08 -10.96
N ASP A 207 0.39 -6.63 -10.28
CA ASP A 207 0.83 -8.02 -10.39
C ASP A 207 0.57 -8.77 -9.07
N ILE A 208 -0.40 -9.69 -9.11
CA ILE A 208 -0.82 -10.50 -7.96
C ILE A 208 0.27 -11.46 -7.48
N ASP A 209 1.15 -11.92 -8.37
CA ASP A 209 2.26 -12.82 -8.01
C ASP A 209 3.38 -12.08 -7.28
N VAL A 210 3.63 -10.82 -7.64
CA VAL A 210 4.53 -9.96 -6.87
C VAL A 210 3.94 -9.70 -5.48
N ALA A 211 2.63 -9.43 -5.42
CA ALA A 211 1.94 -9.16 -4.16
C ALA A 211 2.00 -10.34 -3.17
N ILE A 212 1.64 -11.54 -3.61
CA ILE A 212 1.69 -12.77 -2.78
C ILE A 212 3.10 -12.97 -2.21
N ARG A 213 4.11 -12.94 -3.07
CA ARG A 213 5.51 -13.22 -2.71
C ARG A 213 6.05 -12.23 -1.69
N GLU A 214 5.68 -10.97 -1.81
CA GLU A 214 6.09 -9.92 -0.88
C GLU A 214 5.35 -10.01 0.48
N LEU A 215 4.08 -10.39 0.50
CA LEU A 215 3.35 -10.67 1.75
C LEU A 215 3.97 -11.87 2.48
N GLU A 216 4.26 -12.97 1.77
CA GLU A 216 4.97 -14.13 2.32
C GLU A 216 6.34 -13.76 2.87
N ARG A 217 7.08 -12.88 2.18
CA ARG A 217 8.38 -12.39 2.66
C ARG A 217 8.27 -11.66 4.00
N ILE A 218 7.25 -10.82 4.16
CA ILE A 218 6.99 -10.12 5.44
C ILE A 218 6.56 -11.12 6.52
N GLN A 219 5.68 -12.06 6.19
CA GLN A 219 5.25 -13.12 7.10
C GLN A 219 6.46 -13.88 7.65
N PHE A 220 7.36 -14.32 6.76
CA PHE A 220 8.59 -15.01 7.14
C PHE A 220 9.49 -14.16 8.08
N MET A 221 9.59 -12.85 7.83
CA MET A 221 10.33 -11.95 8.72
C MET A 221 9.73 -11.87 10.12
N LEU A 222 8.39 -11.85 10.25
CA LEU A 222 7.71 -11.86 11.55
C LEU A 222 7.95 -13.16 12.31
N GLU A 223 7.76 -14.29 11.65
CA GLU A 223 7.98 -15.62 12.26
C GLU A 223 9.42 -15.78 12.73
N LYS A 224 10.39 -15.38 11.90
CA LYS A 224 11.81 -15.37 12.29
C LYS A 224 12.08 -14.46 13.49
N SER A 225 11.46 -13.28 13.52
CA SER A 225 11.60 -12.34 14.64
C SER A 225 11.02 -12.90 15.94
N GLN A 226 9.89 -13.60 15.85
CA GLN A 226 9.25 -14.27 17.00
C GLN A 226 10.14 -15.37 17.58
N LEU A 227 10.75 -16.20 16.73
CA LEU A 227 11.68 -17.25 17.18
C LEU A 227 12.90 -16.67 17.90
N SER A 228 13.47 -15.57 17.39
CA SER A 228 14.63 -14.92 18.02
C SER A 228 14.35 -14.34 19.41
N GLN A 229 13.09 -14.00 19.72
CA GLN A 229 12.72 -13.44 21.02
C GLN A 229 12.52 -14.48 22.12
N GLN A 230 12.39 -15.76 21.79
CA GLN A 230 12.21 -16.82 22.79
C GLN A 230 13.44 -17.01 23.69
N GLU A 231 14.63 -16.56 23.28
CA GLU A 231 15.88 -16.93 23.96
C GLU A 231 16.41 -15.93 25.00
N SER A 232 15.99 -14.65 25.08
CA SER A 232 16.66 -13.74 26.05
C SER A 232 16.04 -12.40 26.49
N ILE A 233 14.85 -11.93 26.07
CA ILE A 233 14.46 -10.52 26.37
C ILE A 233 12.96 -10.38 26.75
N PRO A 234 12.60 -9.56 27.78
CA PRO A 234 11.21 -9.18 28.06
C PRO A 234 10.54 -8.61 26.81
N SER A 235 9.29 -9.00 26.58
CA SER A 235 8.56 -8.87 25.31
C SER A 235 8.92 -7.62 24.50
N GLY A 236 9.57 -7.82 23.33
CA GLY A 236 9.95 -6.73 22.42
C GLY A 236 8.75 -5.85 22.01
N LEU A 237 7.53 -6.32 22.24
CA LEU A 237 6.29 -5.57 22.08
C LEU A 237 6.21 -4.28 22.92
N SER A 238 6.85 -4.22 24.08
CA SER A 238 6.86 -3.01 24.92
C SER A 238 7.95 -2.01 24.51
N GLN A 239 8.81 -2.38 23.54
CA GLN A 239 9.87 -1.50 23.06
C GLN A 239 9.27 -0.21 22.49
N ALA A 240 9.78 0.92 22.96
CA ALA A 240 9.33 2.24 22.51
C ALA A 240 9.66 2.45 21.03
N VAL A 241 8.71 3.04 20.32
CA VAL A 241 8.84 3.42 18.91
C VAL A 241 8.46 4.89 18.78
N THR A 242 9.34 5.68 18.17
CA THR A 242 9.00 7.04 17.76
C THR A 242 8.40 6.99 16.36
N LEU A 243 7.21 7.53 16.22
CA LEU A 243 6.49 7.63 14.96
C LEU A 243 6.61 9.05 14.43
N GLN A 244 6.82 9.19 13.13
CA GLN A 244 6.71 10.46 12.41
C GLN A 244 5.50 10.41 11.49
N ALA A 245 4.75 11.52 11.48
CA ALA A 245 3.66 11.72 10.55
C ALA A 245 3.63 13.14 10.02
N THR A 246 3.34 13.28 8.73
CA THR A 246 3.11 14.55 8.07
C THR A 246 1.64 14.91 8.20
N ILE A 247 1.31 15.86 9.08
CA ILE A 247 -0.08 16.33 9.27
C ILE A 247 -0.41 17.44 8.27
N ASP A 248 0.53 18.36 8.05
CA ASP A 248 0.43 19.43 7.08
C ASP A 248 1.77 19.50 6.32
N PRO A 249 1.76 19.40 4.98
CA PRO A 249 2.99 19.42 4.18
C PRO A 249 3.77 20.74 4.29
N SER A 250 3.16 21.80 4.81
CA SER A 250 3.79 23.11 5.05
C SER A 250 4.63 23.14 6.31
N TYR A 251 4.50 22.15 7.19
CA TYR A 251 5.19 22.07 8.47
C TYR A 251 6.07 20.81 8.56
N PRO A 252 7.12 20.82 9.41
CA PRO A 252 7.89 19.63 9.68
C PRO A 252 7.01 18.48 10.20
N PRO A 253 7.38 17.21 9.94
CA PRO A 253 6.68 16.06 10.49
C PRO A 253 6.58 16.12 12.02
N VAL A 254 5.46 15.67 12.56
CA VAL A 254 5.21 15.60 13.99
C VAL A 254 5.62 14.23 14.51
N SER A 255 6.38 14.21 15.61
CA SER A 255 6.79 12.98 16.28
C SER A 255 5.87 12.63 17.46
N PHE A 256 5.55 11.35 17.63
CA PHE A 256 4.80 10.83 18.77
C PHE A 256 5.34 9.47 19.22
N GLN A 257 5.14 9.14 20.49
CA GLN A 257 5.63 7.87 21.05
C GLN A 257 4.56 6.78 20.95
N SER A 258 5.00 5.56 20.67
CA SER A 258 4.20 4.34 20.66
C SER A 258 5.03 3.16 21.18
N THR A 259 4.51 1.95 21.02
CA THR A 259 5.23 0.70 21.32
C THR A 259 5.14 -0.26 20.14
N PHE A 260 6.10 -1.16 20.01
CA PHE A 260 6.11 -2.12 18.90
C PHE A 260 4.82 -2.94 18.83
N GLY A 261 4.32 -3.42 19.96
CA GLY A 261 3.10 -4.22 20.00
C GLY A 261 1.87 -3.44 19.54
N ARG A 262 1.78 -2.15 19.88
CA ARG A 262 0.70 -1.29 19.40
C ARG A 262 0.79 -1.07 17.89
N GLU A 263 1.99 -0.85 17.37
CA GLU A 263 2.22 -0.65 15.93
C GLU A 263 2.02 -1.92 15.11
N LEU A 264 2.47 -3.06 15.63
CA LEU A 264 2.26 -4.36 15.00
C LEU A 264 0.78 -4.72 14.96
N TRP A 265 0.04 -4.41 16.04
CA TRP A 265 -1.41 -4.54 16.07
C TRP A 265 -2.08 -3.60 15.07
N PHE A 266 -1.65 -2.34 14.99
CA PHE A 266 -2.14 -1.37 14.01
C PHE A 266 -1.94 -1.88 12.57
N CYS A 267 -0.76 -2.43 12.24
CA CYS A 267 -0.51 -3.07 10.94
C CYS A 267 -1.46 -4.24 10.68
N SER A 268 -1.71 -5.07 11.71
CA SER A 268 -2.61 -6.23 11.61
C SER A 268 -4.07 -5.83 11.38
N LEU A 269 -4.52 -4.72 11.97
CA LEU A 269 -5.87 -4.21 11.73
C LEU A 269 -6.07 -3.81 10.27
N HIS A 270 -5.04 -3.37 9.56
CA HIS A 270 -5.14 -3.08 8.12
C HIS A 270 -5.35 -4.35 7.28
N ALA A 271 -4.86 -5.51 7.73
CA ALA A 271 -5.04 -6.77 7.02
C ALA A 271 -6.48 -7.29 7.06
N CYS A 272 -7.25 -6.91 8.09
CA CYS A 272 -8.63 -7.40 8.28
C CYS A 272 -9.66 -6.79 7.33
N TRP A 273 -9.30 -5.81 6.49
CA TRP A 273 -10.24 -5.08 5.62
C TRP A 273 -10.05 -5.37 4.11
N LEU A 274 -9.42 -6.50 3.76
CA LEU A 274 -9.41 -7.05 2.40
C LEU A 274 -10.72 -7.80 2.09
#